data_AF-A0A5R8YWH6-F1
#
_entry.id   AF-A0A5R8YWH6-F1
#
_cell.length_a   1.000
_cell.length_b   1.000
_cell.length_c   1.000
_cell.angle_alpha   90.00
_cell.angle_beta   90.00
_cell.angle_gamma   90.00
#
_symmetry.space_group_name_H-M   'P 1'
#
loop_
_entity.id
_entity.type
_entity.pdbx_description
1 polymer ?
#
loop_
_entity_poly.entity_id
_entity_poly.type
_entity_poly.pdbx_seq_one_letter_code
_entity_poly.pdbx_strand_id
1 'polypeptide(L)'
;MSGKGYQTLLECRRRGFHLRGHGFTVDQIAVVLSFDHDVAPLRLYRDAVGLTAAQVVATFNALERTGTAPLRESRLYEYESWPESGRRPPAHVLRLLAQIYGTRPAQLLTPETRATYSRQDRVLLGA
;
A
#
# COMPACT_ATOMS: atom_id res chain seq x y z
N MET A 1 13.23 -4.07 15.06
CA MET A 1 12.07 -3.17 15.00
C MET A 1 11.73 -2.73 16.42
N SER A 2 11.65 -1.42 16.69
CA SER A 2 11.18 -0.90 17.99
C SER A 2 9.77 -1.42 18.28
N GLY A 3 9.47 -1.73 19.55
CA GLY A 3 8.19 -2.32 19.97
C GLY A 3 6.95 -1.55 19.49
N LYS A 4 7.07 -0.22 19.33
CA LYS A 4 5.99 0.66 18.86
C LYS A 4 5.53 0.35 17.43
N GLY A 5 6.45 0.10 16.50
CA GLY A 5 6.10 -0.15 15.10
C GLY A 5 5.40 -1.50 14.89
N TYR A 6 5.77 -2.50 15.70
CA TYR A 6 5.10 -3.80 15.69
C TYR A 6 3.70 -3.73 16.33
N GLN A 7 3.54 -2.96 17.41
CA GLN A 7 2.23 -2.72 18.03
C GLN A 7 1.26 -2.03 17.08
N THR A 8 1.69 -0.96 16.40
CA THR A 8 0.87 -0.27 15.38
C THR A 8 0.40 -1.23 14.30
N LEU A 9 1.28 -2.11 13.80
CA LEU A 9 0.91 -3.11 12.80
C LEU A 9 -0.19 -4.07 13.30
N LEU A 10 -0.08 -4.55 14.55
CA LEU A 10 -1.07 -5.45 15.13
C LEU A 10 -2.42 -4.75 15.35
N GLU A 11 -2.39 -3.47 15.75
CA GLU A 11 -3.58 -2.65 15.91
C GLU A 11 -4.30 -2.43 14.58
N CYS A 12 -3.59 -1.95 13.54
CA CYS A 12 -4.15 -1.75 12.20
C CYS A 12 -4.81 -3.03 11.68
N ARG A 13 -4.14 -4.18 11.83
CA ARG A 13 -4.67 -5.47 11.40
C ARG A 13 -5.94 -5.87 12.13
N ARG A 14 -5.96 -5.73 13.46
CA ARG A 14 -7.12 -6.08 14.28
C ARG A 14 -8.31 -5.20 13.92
N ARG A 15 -8.09 -3.88 13.82
CA ARG A 15 -9.14 -2.92 13.47
C ARG A 15 -9.64 -3.14 12.05
N GLY A 16 -8.75 -3.34 11.09
CA GLY A 16 -9.12 -3.69 9.71
C GLY A 16 -9.96 -4.97 9.64
N PHE A 17 -9.59 -6.01 10.40
CA PHE A 17 -10.40 -7.24 10.49
C PHE A 17 -11.81 -6.98 11.00
N HIS A 18 -11.96 -6.23 12.08
CA HIS A 18 -13.29 -5.88 12.62
C HIS A 18 -14.13 -5.08 11.61
N LEU A 19 -13.55 -4.05 10.99
CA LEU A 19 -14.28 -3.21 10.04
C LEU A 19 -14.71 -3.98 8.79
N ARG A 20 -13.88 -4.88 8.27
CA ARG A 20 -14.28 -5.79 7.18
C ARG A 20 -15.45 -6.69 7.59
N GLY A 21 -15.43 -7.21 8.81
CA GLY A 21 -16.54 -7.99 9.38
C GLY A 21 -17.86 -7.21 9.48
N HIS A 22 -17.80 -5.87 9.53
CA HIS A 22 -18.95 -4.97 9.52
C HIS A 22 -19.30 -4.40 8.14
N GLY A 23 -18.68 -4.91 7.06
CA GLY A 23 -19.03 -4.53 5.68
C GLY A 23 -18.38 -3.24 5.17
N PHE A 24 -17.38 -2.70 5.86
CA PHE A 24 -16.63 -1.54 5.36
C PHE A 24 -15.78 -1.93 4.15
N THR A 25 -15.70 -1.03 3.17
CA THR A 25 -14.81 -1.20 2.01
C THR A 25 -13.36 -0.96 2.39
N VAL A 26 -12.42 -1.47 1.59
CA VAL A 26 -10.98 -1.26 1.82
C VAL A 26 -10.63 0.23 1.87
N ASP A 27 -11.21 1.03 0.96
CA ASP A 27 -11.01 2.49 0.94
C ASP A 27 -11.49 3.15 2.24
N GLN A 28 -12.68 2.76 2.74
CA GLN A 28 -13.20 3.28 4.01
C GLN A 28 -12.32 2.88 5.20
N ILE A 29 -11.81 1.65 5.23
CA ILE A 29 -10.94 1.17 6.29
C ILE A 29 -9.62 1.94 6.27
N ALA A 30 -9.01 2.14 5.08
CA ALA A 30 -7.77 2.90 4.96
C ALA A 30 -7.94 4.34 5.48
N VAL A 31 -9.08 4.99 5.20
CA VAL A 31 -9.43 6.30 5.77
C VAL A 31 -9.52 6.22 7.30
N VAL A 32 -10.25 5.25 7.86
CA VAL A 32 -10.36 5.10 9.32
C VAL A 32 -8.99 4.90 9.98
N LEU A 33 -8.12 4.06 9.40
CA LEU A 33 -6.78 3.81 9.94
C LEU A 33 -5.88 5.06 9.86
N SER A 34 -6.09 5.92 8.86
CA SER A 34 -5.30 7.15 8.69
C SER A 34 -5.51 8.18 9.81
N PHE A 35 -6.63 8.13 10.54
CA PHE A 35 -6.89 9.05 11.66
C PHE A 35 -5.98 8.79 12.86
N ASP A 36 -5.54 7.55 13.04
CA ASP A 36 -4.79 7.12 14.23
C ASP A 36 -3.30 6.83 13.93
N HIS A 37 -2.94 6.77 12.66
CA HIS A 37 -1.62 6.34 12.22
C HIS A 37 -1.08 7.23 11.09
N ASP A 38 0.01 7.92 11.39
CA ASP A 38 0.78 8.69 10.41
C ASP A 38 1.74 7.77 9.65
N VAL A 39 1.18 7.01 8.70
CA VAL A 39 1.95 6.15 7.78
C VAL A 39 1.44 6.33 6.36
N ALA A 40 2.32 6.05 5.38
CA ALA A 40 1.98 6.26 3.97
C ALA A 40 0.71 5.47 3.57
N PRO A 41 -0.14 6.04 2.68
CA PRO A 41 -1.38 5.39 2.25
C PRO A 41 -1.16 3.96 1.75
N LEU A 42 -0.09 3.71 0.99
CA LEU A 42 0.27 2.38 0.49
C LEU A 42 0.31 1.32 1.61
N ARG A 43 0.87 1.67 2.78
CA ARG A 43 0.91 0.78 3.95
C ARG A 43 -0.46 0.60 4.58
N LEU A 44 -1.22 1.69 4.74
CA LEU A 44 -2.58 1.64 5.26
C LEU A 44 -3.47 0.71 4.44
N TYR A 45 -3.36 0.76 3.11
CA TYR A 45 -4.12 -0.11 2.22
C TYR A 45 -3.75 -1.59 2.38
N ARG A 46 -2.46 -1.92 2.55
CA ARG A 46 -2.05 -3.30 2.85
C ARG A 46 -2.67 -3.79 4.15
N ASP A 47 -2.67 -2.95 5.19
CA ASP A 47 -3.25 -3.30 6.48
C ASP A 47 -4.79 -3.36 6.42
N ALA A 48 -5.42 -2.51 5.60
CA ALA A 48 -6.85 -2.46 5.34
C ALA A 48 -7.38 -3.70 4.58
N VAL A 49 -6.56 -4.35 3.75
CA VAL A 49 -6.88 -5.69 3.20
C VAL A 49 -6.45 -6.84 4.10
N GLY A 50 -5.58 -6.57 5.08
CA GLY A 50 -5.12 -7.56 6.06
C GLY A 50 -4.04 -8.51 5.53
N LEU A 51 -3.34 -8.13 4.47
CA LEU A 51 -2.28 -8.96 3.88
C LEU A 51 -0.93 -8.77 4.58
N THR A 52 -0.14 -9.84 4.66
CA THR A 52 1.28 -9.77 5.04
C THR A 52 2.12 -9.31 3.86
N ALA A 53 3.31 -8.75 4.13
CA ALA A 53 4.26 -8.39 3.07
C ALA A 53 4.61 -9.61 2.20
N ALA A 54 4.83 -10.78 2.80
CA ALA A 54 5.04 -12.04 2.09
C ALA A 54 3.89 -12.39 1.13
N GLN A 55 2.64 -12.27 1.58
CA GLN A 55 1.45 -12.52 0.73
C GLN A 55 1.35 -11.53 -0.43
N VAL A 56 1.62 -10.25 -0.17
CA VAL A 56 1.63 -9.22 -1.22
C VAL A 56 2.72 -9.50 -2.24
N VAL A 57 3.94 -9.79 -1.79
CA VAL A 57 5.08 -10.10 -2.66
C VAL A 57 4.81 -11.34 -3.50
N ALA A 58 4.28 -12.41 -2.91
CA ALA A 58 3.92 -13.63 -3.64
C ALA A 58 2.87 -13.36 -4.72
N THR A 59 1.81 -12.62 -4.36
CA THR A 59 0.73 -12.26 -5.30
C THR A 59 1.24 -11.33 -6.40
N PHE A 60 2.06 -10.34 -6.06
CA PHE A 60 2.70 -9.42 -7.00
C PHE A 60 3.54 -10.18 -8.02
N ASN A 61 4.43 -11.05 -7.54
CA ASN A 61 5.33 -11.81 -8.41
C ASN A 61 4.58 -12.80 -9.30
N ALA A 62 3.40 -13.28 -8.90
CA ALA A 62 2.54 -14.11 -9.73
C ALA A 62 1.81 -13.30 -10.83
N LEU A 63 1.53 -12.02 -10.59
CA LEU A 63 0.88 -11.12 -11.55
C LEU A 63 1.88 -10.46 -12.51
N GLU A 64 3.12 -10.25 -12.06
CA GLU A 64 4.18 -9.60 -12.83
C GLU A 64 4.65 -10.52 -13.97
N ARG A 65 4.38 -10.09 -15.21
CA ARG A 65 4.67 -10.86 -16.44
C ARG A 65 5.76 -10.23 -17.31
N THR A 66 6.28 -9.07 -16.92
CA THR A 66 7.18 -8.28 -17.77
C THR A 66 8.64 -8.73 -17.71
N GLY A 67 8.97 -9.77 -16.92
CA GLY A 67 10.33 -10.27 -16.79
C GLY A 67 11.25 -9.39 -15.93
N THR A 68 10.68 -8.43 -15.19
CA THR A 68 11.40 -7.64 -14.19
C THR A 68 11.83 -8.52 -13.02
N ALA A 69 12.86 -8.07 -12.30
CA ALA A 69 13.33 -8.78 -11.11
C ALA A 69 12.18 -8.90 -10.09
N PRO A 70 12.01 -10.06 -9.43
CA PRO A 70 10.92 -10.28 -8.50
C PRO A 70 10.96 -9.27 -7.36
N LEU A 71 9.79 -8.78 -6.97
CA LEU A 71 9.62 -7.94 -5.80
C LEU A 71 10.06 -8.75 -4.55
N ARG A 72 10.75 -8.08 -3.64
CA ARG A 72 11.16 -8.62 -2.33
C ARG A 72 10.45 -7.84 -1.22
N GLU A 73 10.27 -8.46 -0.05
CA GLU A 73 9.64 -7.79 1.09
C GLU A 73 10.37 -6.50 1.49
N SER A 74 11.71 -6.50 1.48
CA SER A 74 12.51 -5.30 1.77
C SER A 74 12.19 -4.14 0.81
N ARG A 75 11.98 -4.44 -0.48
CA ARG A 75 11.62 -3.45 -1.49
C ARG A 75 10.19 -2.93 -1.27
N LEU A 76 9.25 -3.81 -0.90
CA LEU A 76 7.91 -3.39 -0.54
C LEU A 76 7.93 -2.47 0.68
N TYR A 77 8.72 -2.77 1.71
CA TYR A 77 8.85 -1.88 2.87
C TYR A 77 9.48 -0.52 2.51
N GLU A 78 10.47 -0.47 1.61
CA GLU A 78 11.01 0.80 1.10
C GLU A 78 9.95 1.63 0.36
N TYR A 79 9.01 0.98 -0.33
CA TYR A 79 7.88 1.62 -1.00
C TYR A 79 6.85 2.14 0.01
N GLU A 80 6.58 1.37 1.06
CA GLU A 80 5.65 1.71 2.15
C GLU A 80 6.15 2.84 3.06
N SER A 81 7.46 3.08 3.08
CA SER A 81 8.05 4.15 3.89
C SER A 81 8.18 5.47 3.15
N TRP A 82 8.00 5.48 1.82
CA TRP A 82 8.10 6.68 1.00
C TRP A 82 6.79 7.49 1.12
N PRO A 83 6.83 8.83 1.24
CA PRO A 83 7.95 9.74 0.93
C PRO A 83 8.95 10.00 2.06
N GLU A 84 8.60 9.68 3.30
CA GLU A 84 9.43 10.00 4.48
C GLU A 84 10.80 9.34 4.43
N SER A 85 10.86 8.09 3.95
CA SER A 85 12.11 7.35 3.77
C SER A 85 11.96 6.27 2.69
N GLY A 86 13.03 5.53 2.39
CA GLY A 86 12.98 4.46 1.39
C GLY A 86 12.95 4.99 -0.04
N ARG A 87 12.15 4.36 -0.91
CA ARG A 87 12.20 4.64 -2.36
C ARG A 87 10.83 4.89 -2.94
N ARG A 88 10.77 5.82 -3.90
CA ARG A 88 9.56 6.08 -4.67
C ARG A 88 9.14 4.84 -5.46
N PRO A 89 7.91 4.35 -5.31
CA PRO A 89 7.39 3.23 -6.09
C PRO A 89 7.25 3.63 -7.58
N PRO A 90 7.65 2.78 -8.54
CA PRO A 90 7.30 3.00 -9.94
C PRO A 90 5.77 2.97 -10.16
N ALA A 91 5.27 3.71 -11.15
CA ALA A 91 3.83 3.75 -11.43
C ALA A 91 3.23 2.37 -11.77
N HIS A 92 3.97 1.50 -12.47
CA HIS A 92 3.53 0.13 -12.74
C HIS A 92 3.38 -0.71 -11.46
N VAL A 93 4.28 -0.53 -10.49
CA VAL A 93 4.21 -1.22 -9.19
C VAL A 93 2.94 -0.80 -8.46
N LEU A 94 2.65 0.51 -8.41
CA LEU A 94 1.43 1.03 -7.78
C LEU A 94 0.16 0.48 -8.43
N ARG A 95 0.15 0.31 -9.76
CA ARG A 95 -0.97 -0.31 -10.46
C ARG A 95 -1.21 -1.75 -10.02
N LEU A 96 -0.16 -2.57 -9.96
CA LEU A 96 -0.28 -3.96 -9.52
C LEU A 96 -0.67 -4.06 -8.05
N LEU A 97 -0.09 -3.23 -7.18
CA LEU A 97 -0.47 -3.19 -5.77
C LEU A 97 -1.93 -2.76 -5.59
N ALA A 98 -2.41 -1.78 -6.35
CA ALA A 98 -3.82 -1.36 -6.32
C ALA A 98 -4.77 -2.48 -6.74
N GLN A 99 -4.38 -3.28 -7.74
CA GLN A 99 -5.13 -4.49 -8.12
C GLN A 99 -5.15 -5.52 -6.98
N ILE A 100 -4.02 -5.77 -6.32
CA ILE A 100 -3.93 -6.71 -5.18
C ILE A 100 -4.79 -6.22 -4.01
N TYR A 101 -4.83 -4.91 -3.78
CA TYR A 101 -5.58 -4.31 -2.67
C TYR A 101 -7.05 -4.02 -3.00
N GLY A 102 -7.48 -4.19 -4.26
CA GLY A 102 -8.84 -3.90 -4.68
C GLY A 102 -9.20 -2.40 -4.64
N THR A 103 -8.23 -1.52 -4.91
CA THR A 103 -8.42 -0.06 -4.95
C THR A 103 -7.87 0.56 -6.24
N ARG A 104 -7.88 1.90 -6.34
CA ARG A 104 -7.28 2.66 -7.45
C ARG A 104 -5.83 3.04 -7.11
N PRO A 105 -4.91 3.11 -8.10
CA PRO A 105 -3.52 3.46 -7.82
C PRO A 105 -3.35 4.83 -7.16
N ALA A 106 -4.19 5.81 -7.53
CA ALA A 106 -4.19 7.13 -6.92
C ALA A 106 -4.48 7.12 -5.41
N GLN A 107 -5.19 6.11 -4.88
CA GLN A 107 -5.49 5.98 -3.46
C GLN A 107 -4.27 5.53 -2.62
N LEU A 108 -3.26 4.94 -3.27
CA LEU A 108 -2.02 4.50 -2.62
C LEU A 108 -1.03 5.66 -2.41
N LEU A 109 -1.41 6.88 -2.80
CA LEU A 109 -0.60 8.07 -2.77
C LEU A 109 -1.36 9.22 -2.11
N THR A 110 -0.63 10.13 -1.48
CA THR A 110 -1.16 11.44 -1.13
C THR A 110 -1.21 12.34 -2.39
N PRO A 111 -2.01 13.42 -2.39
CA PRO A 111 -2.01 14.38 -3.49
C PRO A 111 -0.61 14.94 -3.82
N GLU A 112 0.19 15.23 -2.80
CA GLU A 112 1.53 15.82 -2.91
C GLU A 112 2.50 14.82 -3.54
N THR A 113 2.49 13.58 -3.04
CA THR A 113 3.36 12.52 -3.55
C THR A 113 3.01 12.15 -4.99
N ARG A 114 1.71 12.12 -5.31
CA ARG A 114 1.22 11.91 -6.68
C ARG A 114 1.67 13.02 -7.63
N ALA A 115 1.75 14.27 -7.17
CA ALA A 115 2.23 15.39 -7.99
C ALA A 115 3.70 15.25 -8.41
N THR A 116 4.51 14.46 -7.68
CA THR A 116 5.93 14.22 -8.02
C THR A 116 6.14 13.28 -9.21
N TYR A 117 5.08 12.60 -9.67
CA TYR A 117 5.16 11.70 -10.82
C TYR A 117 5.11 12.47 -12.14
N SER A 118 5.78 11.93 -13.15
CA SER A 118 5.73 12.47 -14.52
C SER A 118 4.28 12.56 -15.01
N ARG A 119 4.01 13.42 -15.99
CA ARG A 119 2.65 13.52 -16.57
C ARG A 119 2.18 12.17 -17.14
N GLN A 120 3.10 11.42 -17.78
CA GLN A 120 2.81 10.09 -18.33
C GLN A 120 2.44 9.10 -17.21
N ASP A 121 3.21 9.07 -16.13
CA ASP A 121 2.94 8.20 -14.98
C ASP A 121 1.62 8.56 -14.28
N ARG A 122 1.31 9.87 -14.16
CA ARG A 122 0.04 10.32 -13.56
C ARG A 122 -1.19 9.84 -14.34
N VAL A 123 -1.09 9.65 -15.65
CA VAL A 123 -2.16 9.03 -16.45
C VAL A 123 -2.33 7.56 -16.07
N LEU A 124 -1.23 6.82 -15.88
CA LEU A 124 -1.26 5.42 -15.46
C LEU A 124 -1.80 5.22 -14.04
N LEU A 125 -1.63 6.21 -13.17
CA LEU A 125 -2.13 6.17 -11.80
C LEU A 125 -3.64 6.46 -11.70
N GLY A 126 -4.29 6.85 -12.80
CA GLY A 126 -5.67 7.29 -12.84
C GLY A 126 -5.83 8.72 -12.31
N ALA A 127 -6.89 9.41 -12.76
CA ALA A 127 -7.32 10.72 -12.25
C ALA A 127 -7.86 10.60 -10.81
#